data_AF-A0A7L2V013-F1
#
_entry.id   AF-A0A7L2V013-F1
#
_cell.length_a   1.000
_cell.length_b   1.000
_cell.length_c   1.000
_cell.angle_alpha   90.00
_cell.angle_beta   90.00
_cell.angle_gamma   90.00
#
_symmetry.space_group_name_H-M   'P 1'
#
loop_
_entity.id
_entity.type
_entity.pdbx_description
1 polymer ?
#
loop_
_entity_poly.entity_id
_entity_poly.type
_entity_poly.pdbx_seq_one_letter_code
_entity_poly.pdbx_strand_id
1 'polypeptide(L)'
;QGDRVQAYRQLESTLQGDGGRLQSGVLNRLLVEVSGDIRAAQGVTDDVRTAASDVLVALASSHFHFVMSELQGHLKAPGRISEEFVFVTLGKLASSYG
;
A
#
# COMPACT_ATOMS: atom_id res chain seq x y z
N GLN A 1 -14.17 0.96 11.75
CA GLN A 1 -13.28 0.14 10.88
C GLN A 1 -13.81 0.01 9.45
N GLY A 2 -15.12 -0.17 9.20
CA GLY A 2 -15.68 -0.22 7.83
C GLY A 2 -15.39 1.02 6.97
N ASP A 3 -15.32 2.21 7.59
CA ASP A 3 -15.02 3.47 6.91
C ASP A 3 -13.63 3.48 6.21
N ARG A 4 -12.60 2.93 6.85
CA ARG A 4 -11.22 2.92 6.31
C ARG A 4 -11.07 1.96 5.12
N VAL A 5 -11.71 0.79 5.20
CA VAL A 5 -11.75 -0.16 4.06
C VAL A 5 -12.43 0.48 2.85
N GLN A 6 -13.56 1.16 3.07
CA GLN A 6 -14.29 1.84 2.00
C GLN A 6 -13.48 2.98 1.40
N ALA A 7 -12.81 3.79 2.23
CA ALA A 7 -11.91 4.85 1.79
C ALA A 7 -10.79 4.31 0.89
N TYR A 8 -10.13 3.22 1.29
CA TYR A 8 -9.09 2.58 0.49
C TYR A 8 -9.61 2.00 -0.82
N ARG A 9 -10.79 1.40 -0.83
CA ARG A 9 -11.43 0.93 -2.08
C ARG A 9 -11.75 2.07 -3.05
N GLN A 10 -12.26 3.19 -2.53
CA GLN A 10 -12.53 4.38 -3.37
C GLN A 10 -11.23 4.96 -3.92
N LEU A 11 -10.20 5.03 -3.09
CA LEU A 11 -8.90 5.52 -3.48
C LEU A 11 -8.26 4.62 -4.56
N GLU A 12 -8.27 3.30 -4.36
CA GLU A 12 -7.82 2.33 -5.35
C GLU A 12 -8.51 2.55 -6.70
N SER A 13 -9.85 2.62 -6.70
CA SER A 13 -10.65 2.86 -7.90
C SER A 13 -10.30 4.19 -8.58
N THR A 14 -10.08 5.24 -7.79
CA THR A 14 -9.68 6.57 -8.31
C THR A 14 -8.30 6.52 -8.95
N LEU A 15 -7.34 5.86 -8.30
CA LEU A 15 -5.98 5.70 -8.80
C LEU A 15 -5.95 4.88 -10.10
N GLN A 16 -6.78 3.85 -10.21
CA GLN A 16 -6.92 3.08 -11.44
C GLN A 16 -7.57 3.90 -12.57
N GLY A 17 -8.53 4.77 -12.25
CA GLY A 17 -9.24 5.61 -13.23
C GLY A 17 -8.42 6.79 -13.78
N ASP A 18 -7.70 7.51 -12.91
CA ASP A 18 -6.95 8.73 -13.28
C ASP A 18 -5.52 8.44 -13.77
N GLY A 19 -5.19 7.17 -14.01
CA GLY A 19 -3.84 6.75 -14.37
C GLY A 19 -2.83 7.04 -13.25
N GLY A 20 -3.26 6.94 -11.99
CA GLY A 20 -2.41 6.88 -10.80
C GLY A 20 -1.54 8.10 -10.48
N ARG A 21 -1.64 9.20 -11.25
CA ARG A 21 -0.74 10.36 -11.09
C ARG A 21 -1.13 11.22 -9.90
N LEU A 22 -0.21 11.34 -8.95
CA LEU A 22 -0.36 12.18 -7.77
C LEU A 22 0.78 13.20 -7.70
N GLN A 23 0.50 14.36 -7.09
CA GLN A 23 1.55 15.30 -6.71
C GLN A 23 2.47 14.66 -5.65
N SER A 24 3.78 14.95 -5.70
CA SER A 24 4.79 14.28 -4.86
C SER A 24 4.50 14.37 -3.36
N GLY A 25 3.97 15.50 -2.87
CA GLY A 25 3.60 15.67 -1.47
C GLY A 25 2.41 14.79 -1.05
N VAL A 26 1.42 14.64 -1.92
CA VAL A 26 0.25 13.77 -1.69
C VAL A 26 0.66 12.31 -1.77
N LEU A 27 1.47 11.95 -2.78
CA LEU A 27 2.02 10.61 -2.94
C LEU A 27 2.79 10.17 -1.69
N ASN A 28 3.73 10.98 -1.21
CA ASN A 28 4.57 10.61 -0.07
C ASN A 28 3.75 10.40 1.21
N ARG A 29 2.76 11.28 1.46
CA ARG A 29 1.89 11.15 2.62
C ARG A 29 1.02 9.89 2.55
N LEU A 30 0.42 9.65 1.38
CA LEU A 30 -0.40 8.49 1.16
C LEU A 30 0.41 7.19 1.28
N LEU A 31 1.61 7.17 0.69
CA LEU A 31 2.50 6.03 0.73
C LEU A 31 2.83 5.64 2.17
N VAL A 32 3.25 6.61 3.00
CA VAL A 32 3.56 6.38 4.43
C VAL A 32 2.35 5.89 5.23
N GLU A 33 1.16 6.42 4.95
CA GLU A 33 -0.04 6.03 5.68
C GLU A 33 -0.47 4.60 5.33
N VAL A 34 -0.54 4.28 4.04
CA VAL A 34 -0.99 2.97 3.55
C VAL A 34 0.06 1.90 3.83
N SER A 35 1.34 2.22 3.70
CA SER A 35 2.45 1.33 4.06
C SER A 35 2.54 1.09 5.58
N GLY A 36 2.17 2.10 6.38
CA GLY A 36 2.04 1.97 7.83
C GLY A 36 0.97 0.96 8.24
N ASP A 37 -0.17 0.96 7.56
CA ASP A 37 -1.28 0.06 7.88
C ASP A 37 -0.97 -1.40 7.56
N ILE A 38 -0.32 -1.71 6.44
CA ILE A 38 0.13 -3.09 6.14
C ILE A 38 1.13 -3.59 7.17
N ARG A 39 1.82 -2.68 7.87
CA ARG A 39 2.83 -2.97 8.89
C ARG A 39 2.33 -2.79 10.31
N ALA A 40 1.04 -2.50 10.53
CA ALA A 40 0.49 -2.25 11.85
C ALA A 40 0.26 -3.57 12.62
N ALA A 41 0.68 -3.61 13.89
CA ALA A 41 0.70 -4.85 14.69
C ALA A 41 -0.68 -5.17 15.26
N GLN A 42 -1.39 -4.11 15.60
CA GLN A 42 -2.65 -4.12 16.33
C GLN A 42 -3.47 -2.92 15.86
N GLY A 43 -4.79 -2.99 16.03
CA GLY A 43 -5.71 -1.90 15.70
C GLY A 43 -6.13 -1.82 14.22
N VAL A 44 -5.42 -2.51 13.33
CA VAL A 44 -5.74 -2.62 11.91
C VAL A 44 -6.18 -4.07 11.62
N THR A 45 -7.36 -4.23 11.01
CA THR A 45 -7.88 -5.55 10.61
C THR A 45 -7.25 -6.02 9.31
N ASP A 46 -7.30 -7.33 9.06
CA ASP A 46 -6.78 -7.92 7.82
C ASP A 46 -7.46 -7.35 6.57
N ASP A 47 -8.75 -6.99 6.65
CA ASP A 47 -9.47 -6.31 5.58
C ASP A 47 -8.87 -4.94 5.25
N VAL A 48 -8.49 -4.16 6.27
CA VAL A 48 -7.85 -2.86 6.08
C VAL A 48 -6.45 -3.06 5.50
N ARG A 49 -5.67 -4.03 5.98
CA ARG A 49 -4.35 -4.33 5.40
C ARG A 49 -4.46 -4.81 3.96
N THR A 50 -5.47 -5.61 3.63
CA THR A 50 -5.74 -6.07 2.26
C THR A 50 -6.06 -4.89 1.36
N ALA A 51 -6.98 -4.03 1.76
CA ALA A 51 -7.35 -2.84 0.99
C ALA A 51 -6.17 -1.85 0.86
N ALA A 52 -5.34 -1.73 1.89
CA ALA A 52 -4.09 -0.95 1.84
C ALA A 52 -3.10 -1.54 0.82
N SER A 53 -2.91 -2.86 0.81
CA SER A 53 -2.10 -3.53 -0.22
C SER A 53 -2.62 -3.26 -1.63
N ASP A 54 -3.93 -3.28 -1.84
CA ASP A 54 -4.55 -3.00 -3.15
C ASP A 54 -4.29 -1.55 -3.60
N VAL A 55 -4.37 -0.59 -2.69
CA VAL A 55 -3.99 0.82 -2.95
C VAL A 55 -2.51 0.93 -3.35
N LEU A 56 -1.60 0.23 -2.67
CA LEU A 56 -0.17 0.23 -3.04
C LEU A 56 0.06 -0.35 -4.44
N VAL A 57 -0.66 -1.42 -4.80
CA VAL A 57 -0.60 -2.02 -6.14
C VAL A 57 -1.13 -1.05 -7.20
N ALA A 58 -2.23 -0.35 -6.92
CA ALA A 58 -2.77 0.68 -7.80
C ALA A 58 -1.81 1.87 -7.97
N LEU A 59 -1.17 2.34 -6.89
CA LEU A 59 -0.15 3.39 -6.94
C LEU A 59 1.06 2.99 -7.79
N ALA A 60 1.45 1.72 -7.72
CA ALA A 60 2.61 1.21 -8.44
C ALA A 60 2.46 1.32 -9.97
N SER A 61 1.23 1.41 -10.50
CA SER A 61 0.97 1.61 -11.93
C SER A 61 1.68 2.84 -12.51
N SER A 62 1.87 3.88 -11.68
CA SER A 62 2.48 5.15 -12.07
C SER A 62 3.67 5.57 -11.19
N HIS A 63 3.80 4.97 -10.01
CA HIS A 63 4.83 5.31 -9.02
C HIS A 63 5.59 4.09 -8.52
N PHE A 64 5.78 3.08 -9.37
CA PHE A 64 6.39 1.79 -9.02
C PHE A 64 7.65 1.91 -8.15
N HIS A 65 8.58 2.78 -8.53
CA HIS A 65 9.85 2.95 -7.81
C HIS A 65 9.65 3.46 -6.37
N PHE A 66 8.69 4.35 -6.14
CA PHE A 66 8.38 4.85 -4.80
C PHE A 66 7.77 3.74 -3.94
N VAL A 67 6.80 3.00 -4.48
CA VAL A 67 6.16 1.87 -3.79
C VAL A 67 7.19 0.79 -3.43
N MET A 68 8.06 0.41 -4.37
CA MET A 68 9.10 -0.57 -4.12
C MET A 68 10.13 -0.11 -3.10
N SER A 69 10.54 1.16 -3.14
CA SER A 69 11.49 1.71 -2.16
C SER A 69 10.93 1.66 -0.74
N GLU A 70 9.65 1.97 -0.55
CA GLU A 70 8.98 1.91 0.75
C GLU A 70 8.90 0.47 1.28
N LEU A 71 8.42 -0.47 0.45
CA LEU A 71 8.32 -1.89 0.82
C LEU A 71 9.69 -2.48 1.18
N GLN A 72 10.73 -2.15 0.41
CA GLN A 72 12.10 -2.54 0.75
C GLN A 72 12.59 -1.92 2.06
N GLY A 73 12.21 -0.68 2.36
CA GLY A 73 12.49 -0.02 3.63
C GLY A 73 11.91 -0.79 4.82
N HIS A 74 10.70 -1.32 4.68
CA HIS A 74 10.07 -2.14 5.71
C HIS A 74 10.79 -3.46 5.98
N LEU A 75 11.28 -4.13 4.93
CA LEU A 75 12.06 -5.37 5.03
C LEU A 75 13.47 -5.15 5.63
N LYS A 76 14.05 -3.96 5.43
CA LYS A 76 15.36 -3.59 5.99
C LYS A 76 15.29 -3.20 7.46
N ALA A 77 14.10 -3.08 8.05
CA ALA A 77 13.89 -2.77 9.46
C ALA A 77 13.22 -3.93 10.24
N PRO A 78 13.77 -5.17 10.19
CA PRO A 78 13.17 -6.33 10.86
C PRO A 78 13.19 -6.12 12.38
N GLY A 79 12.05 -6.36 13.05
CA GLY A 79 11.94 -6.25 14.52
C GLY A 79 10.94 -5.21 15.04
N ARG A 80 10.22 -4.52 14.16
CA ARG A 80 9.16 -3.56 14.53
C ARG A 80 7.82 -3.90 13.88
N ILE A 81 7.35 -5.16 13.89
CA ILE A 81 6.00 -5.69 13.47
C ILE A 81 5.98 -6.54 12.16
N SER A 82 4.92 -7.37 12.01
CA SER A 82 4.57 -8.34 10.94
C SER A 82 4.90 -7.91 9.52
N GLU A 83 5.59 -8.80 8.81
CA GLU A 83 6.02 -8.65 7.41
C GLU A 83 5.06 -9.36 6.44
N GLU A 84 4.08 -10.10 6.93
CA GLU A 84 3.15 -10.91 6.13
C GLU A 84 2.52 -10.08 5.01
N PHE A 85 1.92 -8.94 5.35
CA PHE A 85 1.25 -8.10 4.36
C PHE A 85 2.22 -7.34 3.44
N VAL A 86 3.49 -7.16 3.84
CA VAL A 86 4.54 -6.67 2.94
C VAL A 86 4.81 -7.71 1.85
N PHE A 87 4.94 -8.99 2.21
CA PHE A 87 5.10 -10.09 1.25
C PHE A 87 3.86 -10.30 0.39
N VAL A 88 2.65 -10.23 0.96
CA VAL A 88 1.40 -10.29 0.19
C VAL A 88 1.36 -9.18 -0.86
N THR A 89 1.71 -7.95 -0.48
CA THR A 89 1.74 -6.81 -1.42
C THR A 89 2.77 -7.03 -2.53
N LEU A 90 3.97 -7.51 -2.20
CA LEU A 90 4.99 -7.85 -3.18
C LEU A 90 4.54 -8.95 -4.14
N GLY A 91 3.83 -9.97 -3.65
CA GLY A 91 3.23 -11.02 -4.48
C GLY A 91 2.17 -10.49 -5.44
N LYS A 92 1.30 -9.58 -4.98
CA LYS A 92 0.33 -8.89 -5.84
C LYS A 92 1.01 -8.03 -6.91
N LEU A 93 2.06 -7.29 -6.55
CA LEU A 93 2.86 -6.51 -7.49
C LEU A 93 3.52 -7.39 -8.56
N ALA A 94 4.15 -8.50 -8.14
CA ALA A 94 4.76 -9.46 -9.05
C ALA A 94 3.72 -10.08 -10.00
N SER A 95 2.49 -10.32 -9.53
CA SER A 95 1.40 -10.85 -10.37
C SER A 95 0.83 -9.81 -11.33
N SER A 96 0.91 -8.52 -10.98
CA SER A 96 0.33 -7.41 -11.76
C SER A 96 1.28 -6.83 -12.80
N TYR A 97 2.60 -6.91 -12.55
CA TYR A 97 3.64 -6.24 -13.35
C TYR A 97 4.84 -7.13 -13.71
N GLY A 98 4.85 -8.41 -13.30
CA GLY A 98 5.86 -9.41 -13.68
C GLY A 98 5.44 -10.18 -14.92
#